data_AF-A0A3N7EHG7-F1
#
_entry.id   AF-A0A3N7EHG7-F1
#
_cell.length_a   1.000
_cell.length_b   1.000
_cell.length_c   1.000
_cell.angle_alpha   90.00
_cell.angle_beta   90.00
_cell.angle_gamma   90.00
#
_symmetry.space_group_name_H-M   'P 1'
#
loop_
_entity.id
_entity.type
_entity.pdbx_description
1 polymer ?
#
loop_
_entity_poly.entity_id
_entity_poly.type
_entity_poly.pdbx_seq_one_letter_code
_entity_poly.pdbx_strand_id
1 'polypeptide(L)'
;MMAIGLMNVIGSATSCCVTAGAFSRSAVNHNAGAKTAVSNIIMSVTVMVTLLFLMPLFQYTPNVVLGAIIVTAVNGLVDIPAACQRWKIDKFDFVVMLCAFFGVISVPVQDGLAIAVGISIFKILLQVTRPKTGSGKHTWDRYIP
;
A
#
# COMPACT_ATOMS: atom_id res chain seq x y z
N MET A 1 12.30 -2.22 -8.61
CA MET A 1 12.09 -1.01 -9.45
C MET A 1 12.19 -1.31 -10.94
N MET A 2 13.23 -2.01 -11.41
CA MET A 2 13.37 -2.34 -12.85
C MET A 2 12.14 -3.06 -13.45
N ALA A 3 11.54 -4.03 -12.74
CA ALA A 3 10.37 -4.75 -13.23
C ALA A 3 9.13 -3.86 -13.46
N ILE A 4 8.83 -2.95 -12.53
CA ILE A 4 7.68 -2.03 -12.65
C ILE A 4 7.94 -1.00 -13.76
N GLY A 5 9.19 -0.53 -13.87
CA GLY A 5 9.61 0.36 -14.96
C GLY A 5 9.43 -0.29 -16.33
N LEU A 6 9.93 -1.52 -16.50
CA LEU A 6 9.77 -2.26 -17.74
C LEU A 6 8.30 -2.54 -18.05
N MET A 7 7.50 -2.91 -17.05
CA MET A 7 6.05 -3.13 -17.20
C MET A 7 5.32 -1.87 -17.71
N ASN A 8 5.62 -0.70 -17.16
CA ASN A 8 4.98 0.55 -17.59
C ASN A 8 5.47 1.02 -18.97
N VAL A 9 6.73 0.77 -19.33
CA VAL A 9 7.26 1.05 -20.69
C VAL A 9 6.53 0.19 -21.72
N ILE A 10 6.42 -1.12 -21.48
CA ILE A 10 5.68 -2.03 -22.37
C ILE A 10 4.19 -1.65 -22.42
N GLY A 11 3.58 -1.36 -21.26
CA GLY A 11 2.15 -1.00 -21.18
C GLY A 11 1.80 0.31 -21.87
N SER A 12 2.73 1.26 -21.95
CA SER A 12 2.52 2.55 -22.64
C SER A 12 2.30 2.37 -24.15
N ALA A 13 2.89 1.32 -24.75
CA ALA A 13 2.66 0.99 -26.16
C ALA A 13 1.25 0.45 -26.43
N THR A 14 0.48 0.10 -25.39
CA THR A 14 -0.87 -0.47 -25.47
C THR A 14 -1.92 0.47 -24.84
N SER A 15 -1.62 1.77 -24.71
CA SER A 15 -2.51 2.77 -24.08
C SER A 15 -2.93 2.43 -22.64
N CYS A 16 -2.08 1.72 -21.89
CA CYS A 16 -2.36 1.35 -20.50
C CYS A 16 -2.04 2.49 -19.52
N CYS A 17 -2.83 2.61 -18.45
CA CYS A 17 -2.52 3.53 -17.35
C CYS A 17 -1.31 3.04 -16.55
N VAL A 18 -0.64 3.98 -15.87
CA VAL A 18 0.49 3.68 -14.97
C VAL A 18 0.06 2.65 -13.93
N THR A 19 0.74 1.51 -13.92
CA THR A 19 0.45 0.43 -12.98
C THR A 19 1.42 0.47 -11.80
N ALA A 20 0.89 0.23 -10.62
CA ALA A 20 1.63 0.05 -9.37
C ALA A 20 1.19 -1.26 -8.69
N GLY A 21 1.93 -1.68 -7.66
CA GLY A 21 1.58 -2.87 -6.87
C GLY A 21 0.21 -2.69 -6.19
N ALA A 22 -0.69 -3.66 -6.36
CA ALA A 22 -2.03 -3.64 -5.77
C ALA A 22 -2.10 -4.52 -4.51
N PHE A 23 -2.19 -3.91 -3.33
CA PHE A 23 -2.28 -4.64 -2.06
C PHE A 23 -3.50 -5.56 -1.98
N SER A 24 -4.66 -5.08 -2.44
CA SER A 24 -5.92 -5.83 -2.39
C SER A 24 -5.84 -7.16 -3.17
N ARG A 25 -5.33 -7.16 -4.42
CA ARG A 25 -5.19 -8.40 -5.22
C ARG A 25 -4.13 -9.32 -4.64
N SER A 26 -3.02 -8.77 -4.16
CA SER A 26 -1.94 -9.58 -3.55
C SER A 26 -2.40 -10.26 -2.26
N ALA A 27 -3.20 -9.58 -1.43
CA ALA A 27 -3.77 -10.16 -0.21
C ALA A 27 -4.73 -11.31 -0.53
N VAL A 28 -5.62 -11.13 -1.52
CA VAL A 28 -6.52 -12.22 -1.97
C VAL A 28 -5.72 -13.38 -2.55
N ASN A 29 -4.72 -13.11 -3.38
CA ASN A 29 -3.86 -14.13 -3.97
C ASN A 29 -3.07 -14.90 -2.91
N HIS A 30 -2.61 -14.21 -1.86
CA HIS A 30 -1.93 -14.82 -0.72
C HIS A 30 -2.89 -15.69 0.11
N ASN A 31 -4.10 -15.20 0.40
CA ASN A 31 -5.14 -15.95 1.11
C ASN A 31 -5.62 -17.17 0.32
N ALA A 32 -5.59 -17.12 -1.01
CA ALA A 32 -5.86 -18.27 -1.89
C ALA A 32 -4.73 -19.31 -1.93
N GLY A 33 -3.64 -19.10 -1.20
CA GLY A 33 -2.51 -20.04 -1.12
C GLY A 33 -1.55 -19.99 -2.30
N ALA A 34 -1.55 -18.90 -3.09
CA ALA A 34 -0.64 -18.77 -4.22
C ALA A 34 0.82 -18.63 -3.75
N LYS A 35 1.69 -19.54 -4.21
CA LYS A 35 3.12 -19.57 -3.88
C LYS A 35 4.05 -19.23 -5.05
N THR A 36 3.52 -19.18 -6.27
CA THR A 36 4.31 -19.03 -7.50
C THR A 36 3.81 -17.87 -8.36
N ALA A 37 4.70 -17.34 -9.20
CA ALA A 37 4.36 -16.28 -10.16
C ALA A 37 3.32 -16.71 -11.22
N VAL A 38 3.10 -18.03 -11.37
CA VAL A 38 2.10 -18.61 -12.28
C VAL A 38 0.69 -18.12 -11.95
N SER A 39 0.39 -17.85 -10.67
CA SER A 39 -0.92 -17.30 -10.28
C SER A 39 -1.23 -15.97 -10.97
N ASN A 40 -0.24 -15.09 -11.10
CA ASN A 40 -0.43 -13.78 -11.76
C ASN A 40 -0.61 -13.93 -13.28
N ILE A 41 0.01 -14.95 -13.89
CA ILE A 41 -0.17 -15.26 -15.31
C ILE A 41 -1.60 -15.72 -15.55
N ILE A 42 -2.08 -16.68 -14.75
CA ILE A 42 -3.46 -17.20 -14.83
C ILE A 42 -4.45 -16.05 -14.63
N MET A 43 -4.26 -15.22 -13.61
CA MET A 43 -5.12 -14.06 -13.37
C MET A 43 -5.20 -13.12 -14.57
N SER A 44 -4.07 -12.83 -15.22
CA SER A 44 -4.03 -11.94 -16.37
C SER A 44 -4.72 -12.53 -17.60
N VAL A 45 -4.53 -13.83 -17.86
CA VAL A 45 -5.21 -14.56 -18.93
C VAL A 45 -6.72 -14.62 -18.68
N THR A 46 -7.14 -14.93 -17.45
CA THR A 46 -8.56 -14.93 -17.07
C THR A 46 -9.17 -13.56 -17.29
N VAL A 47 -8.52 -12.48 -16.87
CA VAL A 47 -9.01 -11.11 -17.12
C VAL A 47 -9.14 -10.84 -18.63
N MET A 48 -8.15 -11.20 -19.44
CA MET A 48 -8.21 -11.05 -20.90
C MET A 48 -9.42 -11.77 -21.50
N VAL A 49 -9.65 -13.04 -21.12
CA VAL A 49 -10.79 -13.84 -21.59
C VAL A 49 -12.12 -13.22 -21.13
N THR A 50 -12.22 -12.81 -19.87
CA THR A 50 -13.45 -12.18 -19.37
C THR A 50 -13.75 -10.86 -20.07
N LEU A 51 -12.74 -10.07 -20.43
CA LEU A 51 -12.96 -8.83 -21.16
C LEU A 51 -13.39 -9.09 -22.61
N LEU A 52 -12.90 -10.15 -23.26
CA LEU A 52 -13.30 -10.48 -24.64
C LEU A 52 -14.71 -11.06 -24.73
N PHE A 53 -15.09 -11.96 -23.82
CA PHE A 53 -16.38 -12.65 -23.87
C PHE A 53 -17.48 -11.97 -23.05
N LEU A 54 -17.15 -11.39 -21.90
CA LEU A 54 -18.09 -10.78 -20.96
C LEU A 54 -18.15 -9.25 -21.06
N MET A 55 -17.42 -8.62 -22.00
CA MET A 55 -17.55 -7.17 -22.27
C MET A 55 -18.99 -6.66 -22.37
N PRO A 56 -19.91 -7.31 -23.13
CA PRO A 56 -21.26 -6.80 -23.27
C PRO A 56 -22.05 -6.82 -21.96
N LEU A 57 -21.68 -7.69 -21.01
CA LEU A 57 -22.31 -7.74 -19.70
C LEU A 57 -21.86 -6.57 -18.80
N PHE A 58 -20.57 -6.21 -18.87
CA PHE A 58 -20.04 -5.13 -18.04
C PHE A 58 -20.54 -3.73 -18.42
N GLN A 59 -21.00 -3.53 -19.66
CA GLN A 59 -21.58 -2.26 -20.11
C GLN A 59 -22.83 -1.85 -19.31
N TYR A 60 -23.57 -2.81 -18.74
CA TYR A 60 -24.78 -2.55 -17.97
C TYR A 60 -24.55 -2.40 -16.47
N THR A 61 -23.29 -2.38 -16.02
CA THR A 61 -22.98 -2.34 -14.59
C THR A 61 -23.25 -0.94 -14.04
N PRO A 62 -24.18 -0.76 -13.08
CA PRO A 62 -24.45 0.55 -12.51
C PRO A 62 -23.27 1.00 -11.62
N ASN A 63 -23.00 2.31 -11.60
CA ASN A 63 -21.92 2.91 -10.81
C ASN A 63 -21.95 2.55 -9.31
N VAL A 64 -23.14 2.24 -8.78
CA VAL A 64 -23.35 1.82 -7.39
C VAL A 64 -22.58 0.52 -7.08
N VAL A 65 -22.56 -0.43 -8.01
CA VAL A 65 -21.84 -1.71 -7.82
C VAL A 65 -20.33 -1.48 -7.80
N LEU A 66 -19.80 -0.63 -8.70
CA LEU A 66 -18.38 -0.26 -8.67
C LEU A 66 -18.00 0.43 -7.36
N GLY A 67 -18.85 1.34 -6.87
CA GLY A 67 -18.65 2.00 -5.57
C GLY A 67 -18.59 1.00 -4.42
N ALA A 68 -19.51 0.04 -4.37
CA ALA A 68 -19.52 -1.01 -3.36
C ALA A 68 -18.23 -1.87 -3.37
N ILE A 69 -17.72 -2.19 -4.57
CA ILE A 69 -16.45 -2.93 -4.72
C ILE A 69 -15.27 -2.12 -4.18
N ILE A 70 -15.22 -0.81 -4.43
CA ILE A 70 -14.14 0.05 -3.92
C ILE A 70 -14.21 0.17 -2.39
N VAL A 71 -15.39 0.41 -1.81
CA VAL A 71 -15.56 0.54 -0.35
C VAL A 71 -15.17 -0.76 0.36
N THR A 72 -15.57 -1.92 -0.18
CA THR A 72 -15.19 -3.22 0.38
C THR A 72 -13.69 -3.50 0.25
N ALA A 73 -13.05 -3.10 -0.85
CA ALA A 73 -11.60 -3.21 -1.03
C ALA A 73 -10.82 -2.33 -0.03
N VAL A 74 -11.28 -1.11 0.24
CA VAL A 74 -10.64 -0.20 1.21
C VAL A 74 -10.80 -0.71 2.64
N ASN A 75 -11.96 -1.25 3.01
CA ASN A 75 -12.17 -1.85 4.32
C ASN A 75 -11.17 -2.97 4.62
N GLY A 76 -10.80 -3.77 3.62
CA GLY A 76 -9.78 -4.82 3.77
C GLY A 76 -8.34 -4.30 3.94
N LEU A 77 -8.08 -3.01 3.67
CA LEU A 77 -6.77 -2.40 3.78
C LEU A 77 -6.57 -1.66 5.12
N VAL A 78 -7.65 -1.27 5.80
CA VAL A 78 -7.60 -0.53 7.05
C VAL A 78 -7.37 -1.47 8.23
N ASP A 79 -6.16 -1.45 8.79
CA ASP A 79 -5.79 -2.21 9.98
C ASP A 79 -5.81 -1.32 11.24
N ILE A 80 -6.98 -1.26 11.89
CA ILE A 80 -7.20 -0.55 13.17
C ILE A 80 -6.36 -1.13 14.33
N PRO A 81 -6.24 -2.46 14.53
CA PRO A 81 -5.43 -2.96 15.63
C PRO A 81 -3.95 -2.60 15.48
N ALA A 82 -3.39 -2.59 14.28
CA ALA A 82 -2.02 -2.12 14.05
C ALA A 82 -1.83 -0.63 14.38
N ALA A 83 -2.83 0.21 14.10
CA ALA A 83 -2.81 1.63 14.48
C ALA A 83 -2.83 1.81 16.02
N CYS A 84 -3.63 1.02 16.72
CA CYS A 84 -3.74 1.05 18.18
C CYS A 84 -2.45 0.56 18.87
N GLN A 85 -1.81 -0.47 18.29
CA GLN A 85 -0.49 -0.95 18.71
C GLN A 85 0.57 0.17 18.57
N ARG A 86 0.56 0.90 17.46
CA ARG A 86 1.51 2.02 17.23
C ARG A 86 1.35 3.15 18.24
N TRP A 87 0.12 3.50 18.62
CA TRP A 87 -0.15 4.49 19.68
C TRP A 87 0.53 4.13 21.01
N LYS A 88 0.57 2.83 21.33
CA LYS A 88 1.09 2.31 22.60
C LYS A 88 2.62 2.23 22.64
N ILE A 89 3.28 2.14 21.48
CA ILE A 89 4.74 2.02 21.34
C ILE A 89 5.42 3.39 21.24
N ASP A 90 4.96 4.25 20.33
CA ASP A 90 5.60 5.55 20.08
C ASP A 90 4.56 6.62 19.71
N LYS A 91 4.28 7.53 20.66
CA LYS A 91 3.28 8.59 20.48
C LYS A 91 3.63 9.54 19.34
N PHE A 92 4.92 9.76 19.06
CA PHE A 92 5.34 10.63 17.96
C PHE A 92 5.10 9.98 16.60
N ASP A 93 5.29 8.66 16.47
CA ASP A 93 4.99 7.93 15.23
C ASP A 93 3.50 7.98 14.88
N PHE A 94 2.66 7.90 15.91
CA PHE A 94 1.22 8.05 15.73
C PHE A 94 0.83 9.45 15.22
N VAL A 95 1.48 10.52 15.70
CA VAL A 95 1.22 11.87 15.21
C VAL A 95 1.60 12.00 13.73
N VAL A 96 2.73 11.42 13.30
CA VAL A 96 3.12 11.41 11.88
C VAL A 96 2.07 10.69 11.04
N MET A 97 1.57 9.54 11.51
CA MET A 97 0.51 8.79 10.84
C MET A 97 -0.80 9.59 10.74
N LEU A 98 -1.22 10.29 11.80
CA LEU A 98 -2.39 11.16 11.75
C LEU A 98 -2.20 12.33 10.80
N CYS A 99 -1.04 12.99 10.86
CA CYS A 99 -0.73 14.10 9.94
C CYS A 99 -0.76 13.63 8.48
N ALA A 100 -0.27 12.43 8.18
CA ALA A 100 -0.36 11.85 6.85
C ALA A 100 -1.82 11.60 6.43
N PHE A 101 -2.62 11.04 7.32
CA PHE A 101 -4.03 10.76 7.07
C PHE A 101 -4.83 12.04 6.82
N PHE A 102 -4.75 13.02 7.72
CA PHE A 102 -5.42 14.31 7.55
C PHE A 102 -4.86 15.13 6.39
N GLY A 103 -3.55 15.00 6.11
CA GLY A 103 -2.90 15.67 4.99
C GLY A 103 -3.45 15.22 3.64
N VAL A 104 -3.63 13.91 3.44
CA VAL A 104 -4.19 13.37 2.18
C VAL A 104 -5.70 13.62 2.05
N ILE A 105 -6.43 13.75 3.17
CA ILE A 105 -7.87 14.09 3.14
C ILE A 105 -8.09 15.57 2.78
N SER A 106 -7.20 16.46 3.23
CA SER A 106 -7.38 17.92 3.09
C SER A 106 -6.81 18.51 1.80
N VAL A 107 -5.85 17.82 1.17
CA VAL A 107 -5.01 18.34 0.06
C VAL A 107 -4.81 17.20 -0.96
N PRO A 108 -4.48 17.48 -2.24
CA PRO A 108 -4.11 16.44 -3.19
C PRO A 108 -3.08 15.44 -2.63
N VAL A 109 -3.23 14.17 -3.01
CA VAL A 109 -2.45 13.05 -2.47
C VAL A 109 -0.93 13.30 -2.55
N GLN A 110 -0.47 13.97 -3.61
CA GLN A 110 0.93 14.31 -3.82
C GLN A 110 1.46 15.26 -2.73
N ASP A 111 0.74 16.34 -2.44
CA ASP A 111 1.12 17.33 -1.44
C ASP A 111 0.96 16.79 -0.01
N GLY A 112 -0.15 16.08 0.25
CA GLY A 112 -0.39 15.43 1.54
C GLY A 112 0.72 14.44 1.91
N LEU A 113 1.19 13.65 0.93
CA LEU A 113 2.31 12.74 1.10
C LEU A 113 3.63 13.50 1.32
N ALA A 114 3.88 14.58 0.57
CA ALA A 114 5.09 15.38 0.73
C ALA A 114 5.21 15.97 2.15
N ILE A 115 4.10 16.50 2.69
CA ILE A 115 4.04 17.01 4.07
C ILE A 115 4.32 15.88 5.08
N ALA A 116 3.68 14.72 4.91
CA ALA A 116 3.87 13.58 5.80
C ALA A 116 5.33 13.10 5.85
N VAL A 117 5.96 12.98 4.67
CA VAL A 117 7.38 12.61 4.54
C VAL A 117 8.27 13.69 5.18
N GLY A 118 7.97 14.97 4.97
CA GLY A 118 8.69 16.08 5.60
C GLY A 118 8.68 16.01 7.13
N ILE A 119 7.52 15.75 7.73
CA ILE A 119 7.38 15.59 9.19
C ILE A 119 8.15 14.34 9.68
N SER A 120 8.10 13.25 8.93
CA SER A 120 8.84 12.01 9.26
C SER A 120 10.36 12.25 9.27
N ILE A 121 10.89 12.94 8.25
CA ILE A 121 12.31 13.30 8.17
C ILE A 121 12.69 14.25 9.33
N PHE A 122 11.85 15.24 9.63
CA PHE A 122 12.08 16.16 10.74
C PHE A 122 12.13 15.43 12.10
N LYS A 123 11.26 14.44 12.32
CA LYS A 123 11.29 13.58 13.51
C LYS A 123 12.62 12.84 13.63
N ILE A 124 13.10 12.24 12.55
CA ILE A 124 14.38 11.52 12.52
C ILE A 124 15.53 12.48 12.85
N LEU A 125 15.52 13.69 12.29
CA LEU A 125 16.53 14.71 12.55
C LEU A 125 16.58 15.11 14.03
N LEU A 126 15.43 15.31 14.67
CA LEU A 126 15.35 15.60 16.11
C LEU A 126 15.86 14.43 16.96
N GLN A 127 15.59 13.20 16.56
CA GLN A 127 16.07 12.00 17.25
C GLN A 127 17.59 11.83 17.15
N VAL A 128 18.18 12.17 15.99
CA VAL A 128 19.63 12.14 15.79
C VAL A 128 20.32 13.29 16.55
N THR A 129 19.69 14.47 16.61
CA THR A 129 20.26 15.66 17.29
C THR A 129 20.11 15.60 18.81
N ARG A 130 19.11 14.88 19.33
CA ARG A 130 18.95 14.56 20.75
C ARG A 130 19.02 13.04 20.95
N PRO A 131 20.22 12.42 20.90
CA PRO A 131 20.35 11.04 21.32
C PRO A 131 19.89 10.96 22.78
N LYS A 132 18.95 10.06 23.05
CA LYS A 132 18.54 9.75 24.43
C LYS A 132 19.75 9.13 25.10
N THR A 133 20.55 9.93 25.80
CA THR A 133 21.61 9.47 26.69
C THR A 133 20.95 8.78 27.88
N GLY A 134 20.57 7.52 27.68
CA GLY A 134 20.00 6.64 28.69
C GLY A 134 20.68 5.28 28.58
N SER A 135 21.87 5.21 29.16
CA SER A 135 22.54 4.03 29.74
C SER A 135 22.38 2.69 29.00
N GLY A 136 23.47 2.20 28.42
CA GLY A 136 23.52 0.84 27.87
C GLY A 136 23.33 -0.23 28.93
N LYS A 137 22.53 -1.26 28.61
CA LYS A 137 22.74 -2.67 28.99
C LYS A 137 22.13 -3.58 27.92
N HIS A 138 23.00 -4.38 27.28
CA HIS A 138 22.80 -5.74 26.76
C HIS A 138 21.52 -6.09 25.97
N THR A 139 21.66 -6.31 24.65
CA THR A 139 20.87 -7.36 23.94
C THR A 139 21.50 -7.85 22.61
N TRP A 140 22.76 -7.55 22.31
CA TRP A 140 23.42 -7.93 21.04
C TRP A 140 23.86 -9.41 20.91
N ASP A 141 23.40 -10.29 21.79
CA ASP A 141 23.95 -11.66 21.90
C ASP A 141 22.88 -12.77 21.74
N ARG A 142 21.85 -12.54 20.91
CA ARG A 142 20.78 -13.53 20.73
C ARG A 142 20.32 -13.79 19.29
N TYR A 143 21.13 -13.44 18.29
CA TYR A 143 20.83 -13.70 16.87
C TYR A 143 21.99 -14.37 16.11
N ILE A 144 22.57 -15.41 16.71
CA ILE A 144 23.34 -16.44 16.00
C ILE A 144 22.87 -17.78 16.55
N PRO A 145 22.17 -18.57 15.74
CA PRO A 145 22.62 -19.93 15.47
C PRO A 145 23.13 -20.09 14.04
#